data_AF-A0A847WRP9-F1
#
_entry.id   AF-A0A847WRP9-F1
#
_cell.length_a   1.000
_cell.length_b   1.000
_cell.length_c   1.000
_cell.angle_alpha   90.00
_cell.angle_beta   90.00
_cell.angle_gamma   90.00
#
_symmetry.space_group_name_H-M   'P 1'
#
loop_
_entity.id
_entity.type
_entity.pdbx_description
1 polymer ?
#
loop_
_entity_poly.entity_id
_entity_poly.type
_entity_poly.pdbx_seq_one_letter_code
_entity_poly.pdbx_strand_id
1 'polypeptide(L)' 'MESMLDKLAGLEERYEKLNELLSDPDVISDTNKLREYSKEQSDLQDIVDAYREYK' A
#
# COMPACT_ATOMS: atom_id res chain seq x y z
N MET A 1 -6.62 -14.60 -17.72
CA MET A 1 -6.18 -13.21 -17.99
C MET A 1 -6.72 -12.42 -16.82
N GLU A 2 -5.88 -11.79 -16.00
CA GLU A 2 -6.35 -10.92 -14.91
C GLU A 2 -7.09 -9.72 -15.48
N SER A 3 -8.22 -9.37 -14.87
CA SER A 3 -8.95 -8.15 -15.19
C SER A 3 -8.23 -6.91 -14.62
N MET A 4 -8.62 -5.72 -15.08
CA MET A 4 -8.11 -4.48 -14.47
C MET A 4 -8.51 -4.38 -12.98
N LEU A 5 -9.69 -4.88 -12.62
CA LEU A 5 -10.17 -4.88 -11.24
C LEU A 5 -9.35 -5.81 -10.35
N ASP A 6 -8.93 -6.97 -10.86
CA ASP A 6 -8.06 -7.89 -10.11
C ASP A 6 -6.70 -7.23 -9.81
N LYS A 7 -6.18 -6.44 -10.74
CA LYS A 7 -4.93 -5.68 -10.54
C LYS A 7 -5.09 -4.59 -9.50
N LEU A 8 -6.19 -3.82 -9.54
CA LEU A 8 -6.47 -2.79 -8.54
C LEU A 8 -6.67 -3.39 -7.14
N ALA A 9 -7.31 -4.55 -7.05
CA ALA A 9 -7.44 -5.29 -5.79
C ALA A 9 -6.06 -5.70 -5.23
N GLY A 10 -5.13 -6.13 -6.08
CA GLY A 10 -3.75 -6.43 -5.66
C GLY A 10 -2.98 -5.18 -5.17
N LEU A 11 -3.23 -4.02 -5.76
CA LEU A 11 -2.67 -2.75 -5.28
C LEU A 11 -3.25 -2.34 -3.93
N GLU A 12 -4.56 -2.52 -3.72
CA GLU A 12 -5.22 -2.31 -2.42
C GLU A 12 -4.65 -3.25 -1.34
N GLU A 13 -4.48 -4.54 -1.64
CA GLU A 13 -3.88 -5.51 -0.71
C GLU A 13 -2.45 -5.10 -0.33
N ARG A 14 -1.66 -4.64 -1.30
CA ARG A 14 -0.31 -4.15 -1.04
C ARG A 14 -0.33 -2.90 -0.15
N TYR A 15 -1.22 -1.96 -0.42
CA TYR A 15 -1.36 -0.74 0.38
C TYR A 15 -1.74 -1.07 1.84
N GLU A 16 -2.69 -1.97 2.06
CA GLU A 16 -3.04 -2.43 3.41
C GLU A 16 -1.85 -3.11 4.10
N LYS A 17 -1.09 -3.92 3.36
CA LYS A 17 0.11 -4.55 3.92
C LYS A 17 1.16 -3.52 4.34
N LEU A 18 1.33 -2.44 3.58
CA LEU A 18 2.22 -1.35 3.95
C LEU A 18 1.75 -0.64 5.22
N ASN A 19 0.45 -0.43 5.41
CA ASN A 19 -0.09 0.14 6.66
C ASN A 19 0.21 -0.74 7.88
N GLU A 20 0.10 -2.07 7.74
CA GLU A 20 0.51 -3.01 8.79
C GLU A 20 2.01 -2.90 9.09
N LEU A 21 2.85 -2.92 8.05
CA LEU A 21 4.30 -2.83 8.19
C LEU A 21 4.73 -1.50 8.82
N LEU A 22 4.10 -0.39 8.45
CA LEU A 22 4.37 0.93 9.03
C LEU A 22 3.93 1.06 10.48
N SER A 23 3.13 0.11 10.98
CA SER A 23 2.75 -0.03 12.39
C SER A 23 3.66 -0.99 13.17
N ASP A 24 4.55 -1.72 12.49
CA ASP A 24 5.46 -2.69 13.10
C ASP A 24 6.67 -1.98 13.75
N PRO A 25 6.94 -2.19 15.07
CA PRO A 25 8.10 -1.63 15.75
C PRO A 25 9.44 -1.94 15.08
N ASP A 26 9.59 -3.12 14.47
CA ASP A 26 10.83 -3.53 13.80
C ASP A 26 11.07 -2.69 12.53
N VAL A 27 10.00 -2.28 11.85
CA VAL A 27 10.07 -1.38 10.70
C VAL A 27 10.28 0.06 11.16
N ILE A 28 9.55 0.51 12.19
CA ILE A 28 9.67 1.88 12.72
C ILE A 28 11.09 2.16 13.21
N SER A 29 11.76 1.16 13.80
CA SER A 29 13.13 1.28 14.27
C SER A 29 14.18 1.29 13.13
N ASP A 30 13.83 0.81 11.93
CA ASP A 30 14.68 0.81 10.75
C ASP A 30 14.31 1.97 9.81
N THR A 31 15.08 3.06 9.90
CA THR A 31 14.83 4.29 9.12
C THR A 31 14.81 4.07 7.60
N ASN A 32 15.55 3.08 7.09
CA ASN A 32 15.57 2.81 5.65
C ASN A 32 14.26 2.14 5.22
N LYS A 33 13.83 1.11 5.94
CA LYS A 33 12.55 0.43 5.67
C LYS A 33 11.37 1.38 5.86
N LEU A 34 11.37 2.17 6.94
CA LEU A 34 10.33 3.15 7.20
C LEU A 34 10.17 4.11 6.02
N ARG A 35 11.28 4.68 5.52
CA ARG A 35 11.25 5.59 4.36
C ARG A 35 10.74 4.90 3.10
N GLU A 36 11.22 3.69 2.82
CA GLU A 36 10.84 2.92 1.63
C GLU A 36 9.34 2.63 1.64
N TYR A 37 8.82 2.06 2.72
CA TYR A 37 7.41 1.69 2.83
C TYR A 37 6.49 2.91 2.90
N SER A 38 6.88 3.98 3.59
CA SER A 38 6.08 5.22 3.58
C SER A 38 5.98 5.84 2.20
N LYS A 39 7.07 5.78 1.41
CA LYS A 39 7.04 6.29 0.03
C LYS A 39 6.13 5.43 -0.85
N GLU A 40 6.28 4.11 -0.79
CA GLU A 40 5.45 3.20 -1.58
C GLU A 40 3.96 3.34 -1.21
N GLN A 41 3.64 3.46 0.08
CA GLN A 41 2.28 3.64 0.56
C GLN A 41 1.68 4.95 0.02
N SER A 42 2.45 6.04 0.06
CA SER A 42 2.04 7.33 -0.50
C SER A 42 1.85 7.28 -2.02
N ASP A 43 2.70 6.53 -2.75
CA ASP A 43 2.60 6.39 -4.20
C ASP A 43 1.34 5.59 -4.61
N LEU A 44 0.82 4.73 -3.72
CA LEU A 44 -0.40 3.92 -3.96
C LEU A 44 -1.69 4.61 -3.51
N GLN A 45 -1.62 5.59 -2.60
CA GLN A 45 -2.77 6.22 -1.95
C GLN A 45 -3.85 6.66 -2.95
N ASP A 46 -3.49 7.49 -3.93
CA ASP A 46 -4.46 8.06 -4.89
C ASP A 46 -5.15 6.97 -5.73
N ILE A 47 -4.42 5.90 -6.07
CA ILE A 47 -4.94 4.78 -6.86
C ILE A 47 -5.94 3.98 -6.03
N VAL A 48 -5.59 3.69 -4.78
CA VAL A 48 -6.44 2.93 -3.85
C VAL A 48 -7.69 3.71 -3.48
N ASP A 49 -7.58 5.01 -3.24
CA ASP A 49 -8.72 5.87 -2.94
C ASP A 49 -9.72 5.92 -4.10
N ALA A 50 -9.22 6.10 -5.34
CA ALA A 50 -10.07 6.07 -6.52
C ALA A 50 -10.75 4.70 -6.74
N TYR A 51 -10.02 3.60 -6.49
CA TYR A 51 -10.58 2.26 -6.59
C TYR A 51 -11.65 2.00 -5.52
N ARG A 52 -11.44 2.48 -4.29
CA ARG A 52 -12.41 2.37 -3.18
C ARG A 52 -13.68 3.16 -3.44
N GLU A 53 -13.57 4.34 -4.05
CA GLU A 53 -14.73 5.16 -4.42
C GLU A 53 -15.55 4.50 -5.54
N TYR A 54 -14.89 3.79 -6.46
CA TYR A 54 -15.56 3.08 -7.56
C TYR A 54 -16.34 1.83 -7.11
N LYS A 55 -15.91 1.18 -6.02
CA LYS A 55 -16.43 -0.10 -5.54
C LYS A 55 -17.78 0.03 -4.83
#